data_AF-A0A841PCB5-F1
#
_entry.id   AF-A0A841PCB5-F1
#
_cell.length_a   1.000
_cell.length_b   1.000
_cell.length_c   1.000
_cell.angle_alpha   90.00
_cell.angle_beta   90.00
_cell.angle_gamma   90.00
#
_symmetry.space_group_name_H-M   'P 1'
#
loop_
_entity.id
_entity.type
_entity.pdbx_description
1 polymer ?
#
loop_
_entity_poly.entity_id
_entity_poly.type
_entity_poly.pdbx_seq_one_letter_code
_entity_poly.pdbx_strand_id
1 'polypeptide(L)' 'MNAPLKRDEQIELMKNAAERHERLMHKWVKDTTVRSALARPAKGQKERSDYTRNDVTIARCG' A
#
# COMPACT_ATOMS: atom_id res chain seq x y z
N MET A 1 17.21 -10.72 -7.80
CA MET A 1 15.74 -10.91 -7.62
C MET A 1 15.53 -11.50 -6.24
N ASN A 2 14.77 -10.84 -5.37
CA ASN A 2 14.46 -11.41 -4.06
C ASN A 2 13.53 -12.61 -4.25
N ALA A 3 13.85 -13.73 -3.59
CA ALA A 3 13.00 -14.90 -3.59
C ALA A 3 11.58 -14.54 -3.09
N PRO A 4 10.52 -15.23 -3.56
CA PRO A 4 9.17 -15.01 -3.06
C PRO A 4 9.14 -15.23 -1.54
N LEU A 5 8.54 -14.28 -0.81
CA LEU A 5 8.35 -14.39 0.63
C LEU A 5 7.55 -15.64 0.97
N LYS A 6 7.89 -16.32 2.07
CA LYS A 6 7.09 -17.42 2.59
C LYS A 6 5.71 -16.88 3.00
N ARG A 7 4.68 -17.75 3.00
CA ARG A 7 3.29 -17.37 3.30
C ARG A 7 3.16 -16.58 4.61
N ASP A 8 3.84 -17.01 5.67
CA ASP A 8 3.74 -16.35 6.97
C ASP A 8 4.46 -14.99 6.97
N GLU A 9 5.56 -14.87 6.24
CA GLU A 9 6.25 -13.60 6.03
C GLU A 9 5.37 -12.62 5.24
N GLN A 10 4.64 -13.09 4.23
CA GLN A 10 3.63 -12.29 3.51
C GLN A 10 2.52 -11.84 4.44
N ILE A 11 1.99 -12.72 5.29
CA ILE A 11 0.92 -12.39 6.24
C ILE A 11 1.37 -11.31 7.21
N GLU A 12 2.56 -11.46 7.81
CA GLU A 12 3.12 -10.46 8.72
C GLU A 12 3.45 -9.15 8.00
N LEU A 13 3.86 -9.22 6.73
CA LEU A 13 4.01 -8.04 5.90
C LEU A 13 2.65 -7.34 5.70
N MET A 14 1.58 -8.07 5.43
CA MET A 14 0.25 -7.48 5.21
C MET A 14 -0.39 -6.95 6.50
N LYS A 15 -0.33 -7.69 7.61
CA LYS A 15 -0.92 -7.27 8.90
C LYS A 15 -0.35 -5.94 9.39
N ASN A 16 0.98 -5.81 9.32
CA ASN A 16 1.68 -4.62 9.83
C ASN A 16 1.84 -3.53 8.74
N ALA A 17 1.13 -3.63 7.60
CA ALA A 17 1.28 -2.70 6.49
C ALA A 17 0.84 -1.28 6.86
N ALA A 18 -0.27 -1.15 7.58
CA ALA A 18 -0.79 0.15 8.03
C ALA A 18 0.21 0.84 8.98
N GLU A 19 0.69 0.14 10.00
CA GLU A 19 1.66 0.67 10.96
C GLU A 19 2.99 1.06 10.29
N ARG A 20 3.48 0.23 9.35
CA ARG A 20 4.69 0.58 8.59
C ARG A 20 4.47 1.81 7.73
N HIS A 21 3.30 1.95 7.12
CA HIS A 21 2.95 3.14 6.34
C HIS A 21 2.92 4.38 7.22
N GLU A 22 2.23 4.35 8.36
CA GLU A 22 2.17 5.48 9.30
C GLU A 22 3.56 5.86 9.83
N ARG A 23 4.37 4.87 10.23
CA ARG A 23 5.74 5.12 10.71
C ARG A 23 6.63 5.76 9.66
N LEU A 24 6.51 5.31 8.40
CA LEU A 24 7.26 5.89 7.28
C LEU A 24 6.77 7.30 6.96
N MET A 25 5.46 7.53 6.96
CA MET A 25 4.88 8.86 6.77
C MET A 25 5.33 9.82 7.87
N HIS A 26 5.30 9.42 9.14
CA HIS A 26 5.82 10.24 10.24
C HIS A 26 7.30 10.59 10.07
N LYS A 27 8.11 9.65 9.58
CA LYS A 27 9.54 9.91 9.28
C LYS A 27 9.69 10.88 8.11
N TRP A 28 8.90 10.71 7.05
CA TRP A 28 8.97 11.51 5.83
C TRP A 28 8.42 12.93 6.02
N VAL A 29 7.39 13.12 6.84
CA VAL A 29 6.81 14.43 7.13
C VAL A 29 7.76 15.32 7.95
N LYS A 30 8.66 14.71 8.75
CA LYS A 30 9.71 15.45 9.48
C LYS A 30 10.79 16.00 8.55
N ASP A 31 10.97 15.40 7.38
CA ASP A 31 11.88 15.92 6.35
C ASP A 31 11.15 16.98 5.51
N THR A 32 11.64 18.21 5.55
CA THR A 32 11.04 19.36 4.85
C THR A 32 11.01 19.19 3.33
N THR A 33 11.98 18.47 2.77
CA THR A 33 12.09 18.19 1.33
C THR A 33 11.10 17.12 0.89
N VAL A 34 10.95 16.06 1.69
CA VAL A 34 10.00 14.98 1.40
C VAL A 34 8.56 15.46 1.63
N ARG A 35 8.33 16.29 2.65
CA ARG A 35 7.03 16.90 2.90
C ARG A 35 6.54 17.75 1.72
N SER A 36 7.40 18.54 1.09
CA SER A 36 7.02 19.35 -0.08
C SER A 36 6.72 18.50 -1.31
N ALA A 37 7.42 17.37 -1.47
CA ALA A 37 7.15 16.40 -2.53
C ALA A 37 5.82 15.64 -2.32
N LEU A 38 5.51 15.25 -1.08
CA LEU A 38 4.26 14.56 -0.72
C LEU A 38 3.03 15.48 -0.80
N ALA A 39 3.20 16.77 -0.48
CA ALA A 39 2.11 17.75 -0.54
C ALA A 39 1.69 18.10 -1.97
N ARG A 40 2.53 17.83 -2.97
CA ARG A 40 2.24 18.15 -4.36
C ARG A 40 1.55 16.97 -5.03
N PRO A 41 0.24 17.06 -5.36
CA PRO A 41 -0.43 16.01 -6.11
C PRO A 41 0.28 15.80 -7.46
N ALA A 42 0.48 14.54 -7.84
CA ALA A 42 1.09 14.23 -9.13
C ALA A 42 0.18 14.72 -10.27
N LYS A 43 0.78 15.17 -11.37
CA LYS A 43 0.03 15.68 -12.52
C LYS A 43 -0.86 14.56 -13.08
N GLY A 44 -2.18 14.67 -12.91
CA GLY A 44 -3.16 13.66 -13.34
C GLY A 44 -3.63 12.69 -12.25
N GLN A 45 -3.25 12.89 -10.99
CA GLN A 45 -3.76 12.10 -9.86
C GLN A 45 -5.26 12.41 -9.66
N LYS A 46 -6.14 11.50 -10.10
CA LYS A 46 -7.57 11.55 -9.77
C LYS A 46 -7.72 11.35 -8.26
N GLU A 47 -8.66 12.08 -7.65
CA GLU A 47 -9.03 11.86 -6.24
C GLU A 47 -9.29 10.37 -5.99
N ARG A 48 -8.81 9.94 -4.82
CA ARG A 48 -8.84 8.59 -4.25
C ARG A 48 -9.74 7.62 -5.04
N SER A 49 -9.12 6.80 -5.90
CA SER A 49 -9.81 5.67 -6.51
C SER A 49 -10.10 4.66 -5.40
N ASP A 50 -11.35 4.60 -4.94
CA ASP A 50 -11.78 3.56 -4.02
C ASP A 50 -11.54 2.21 -4.70
N TYR A 51 -10.66 1.41 -4.09
CA TYR A 51 -10.34 0.08 -4.58
C TYR A 51 -11.59 -0.81 -4.40
N THR A 52 -12.30 -1.07 -5.49
CA THR A 52 -13.42 -2.00 -5.54
C THR A 52 -12.92 -3.35 -6.03
N ARG A 53 -12.87 -4.33 -5.12
CA ARG A 53 -12.48 -5.71 -5.42
C ARG A 53 -13.67 -6.43 -6.05
N ASN A 54 -13.64 -6.60 -7.37
CA ASN A 54 -14.65 -7.34 -8.13
C ASN A 54 -14.24 -8.82 -8.27
N ASP A 55 -14.27 -9.56 -7.17
CA ASP A 55 -14.02 -11.00 -7.23
C ASP A 55 -15.27 -11.70 -7.77
N VAL A 56 -15.20 -12.23 -8.99
CA VAL A 56 -16.16 -13.21 -9.49
C VAL A 56 -15.87 -14.52 -8.76
N THR A 57 -16.79 -14.97 -7.93
CA THR A 57 -16.77 -16.32 -7.34
C THR A 57 -16.86 -17.34 -8.48
N ILE A 58 -15.73 -17.94 -8.84
CA ILE A 58 -15.71 -19.09 -9.76
C ILE A 58 -16.46 -20.21 -9.04
N ALA A 59 -17.64 -20.58 -9.57
CA ALA A 59 -18.44 -21.67 -9.02
C ALA A 59 -17.60 -22.94 -8.93
N ARG A 60 -17.63 -23.61 -7.77
CA ARG A 60 -17.04 -24.94 -7.62
C ARG A 60 -17.74 -25.89 -8.59
N CYS A 61 -16.99 -26.52 -9.48
CA CYS A 61 -17.49 -27.70 -10.20
C CYS A 61 -17.81 -28.79 -9.17
N GLY A 62 -19.05 -29.25 -9.17
CA GLY A 62 -19.50 -30.45 -8.44
C GLY A 62 -19.15 -31.72 -9.17
#